data_AF-A0A099Y0J4-F1
#
_entry.id   AF-A0A099Y0J4-F1
#
_cell.length_a   1.000
_cell.length_b   1.000
_cell.length_c   1.000
_cell.angle_alpha   90.00
_cell.angle_beta   90.00
_cell.angle_gamma   90.00
#
_symmetry.space_group_name_H-M   'P 1'
#
loop_
_entity.id
_entity.type
_entity.pdbx_description
1 polymer ?
#
loop_
_entity_poly.entity_id
_entity_poly.type
_entity_poly.pdbx_seq_one_letter_code
_entity_poly.pdbx_strand_id
1 'polypeptide(L)'
;MGTLGTEYFIKDNISLSAEYGFRNTSYPNSDSNVLYLKEKASTYRFETKFYNNINLTNNVHLNEYLALEVRTIKSQYNDYINYTVINDIDTHEYITDDFATKKTVTIINLKYGLLVPIGEKFYFDFYSGLGVRTKKYQHINLEYNKLIHQTNFSDDISLFDYKRFKSYEKKSFLNYSLGFKFGIKL
;
A
#
# COMPACT_ATOMS: atom_id res chain seq x y z
N MET A 1 9.70 1.41 -7.28
CA MET A 1 8.94 0.22 -7.72
C MET A 1 8.54 0.52 -9.14
N GLY A 2 8.87 -0.34 -10.10
CA GLY A 2 8.40 -0.18 -11.47
C GLY A 2 7.05 -0.88 -11.62
N THR A 3 6.13 -0.29 -12.38
CA THR A 3 4.84 -0.90 -12.70
C THR A 3 4.58 -0.80 -14.20
N LEU A 4 3.88 -1.80 -14.74
CA LEU A 4 3.42 -1.88 -16.12
C LEU A 4 1.96 -2.32 -16.08
N GLY A 5 1.11 -1.64 -16.85
CA GLY A 5 -0.29 -1.99 -16.94
C GLY A 5 -0.86 -1.73 -18.32
N THR A 6 -2.03 -2.30 -18.54
CA THR A 6 -2.83 -2.12 -19.75
C THR A 6 -4.24 -1.74 -19.37
N GLU A 7 -4.90 -0.99 -20.24
CA GLU A 7 -6.30 -0.62 -20.14
C GLU A 7 -7.00 -1.03 -21.44
N TYR A 8 -8.17 -1.64 -21.31
CA TYR A 8 -8.99 -2.11 -22.42
C TYR A 8 -10.41 -1.56 -22.27
N PHE A 9 -10.93 -0.95 -23.34
CA PHE A 9 -12.29 -0.45 -23.39
C PHE A 9 -13.21 -1.55 -23.89
N ILE A 10 -14.09 -2.05 -23.02
CA ILE A 10 -15.13 -3.01 -23.41
C ILE A 10 -16.22 -2.30 -24.21
N LYS A 11 -16.52 -1.07 -23.81
CA LYS A 11 -17.43 -0.13 -24.45
C LYS A 11 -16.84 1.26 -24.34
N ASP A 12 -17.37 2.21 -25.11
CA ASP A 12 -16.91 3.60 -25.10
C ASP A 12 -16.93 4.24 -23.71
N ASN A 13 -17.83 3.78 -22.83
CA ASN A 13 -17.98 4.29 -21.47
C ASN A 13 -17.51 3.32 -20.36
N ILE A 14 -16.93 2.16 -20.70
CA ILE A 14 -16.50 1.17 -19.70
C ILE A 14 -15.11 0.64 -20.07
N SER A 15 -14.15 0.84 -19.16
CA SER A 15 -12.81 0.26 -19.28
C SER A 15 -12.48 -0.68 -18.12
N LEU A 16 -11.62 -1.65 -18.44
CA LEU A 16 -10.93 -2.48 -17.47
C LEU A 16 -9.44 -2.23 -17.58
N SER A 17 -8.76 -2.11 -16.45
CA SER A 17 -7.31 -2.01 -16.42
C SER A 17 -6.71 -2.99 -15.43
N ALA A 18 -5.53 -3.51 -15.80
CA ALA A 18 -4.73 -4.37 -14.96
C ALA A 18 -3.29 -3.84 -14.94
N GLU A 19 -2.69 -3.77 -13.75
CA GLU A 19 -1.30 -3.33 -13.57
C GLU A 19 -0.57 -4.31 -12.67
N TYR A 20 0.62 -4.71 -13.10
CA TYR A 20 1.57 -5.47 -12.32
C TYR A 20 2.79 -4.60 -12.01
N GLY A 21 3.31 -4.72 -10.79
CA GLY A 21 4.51 -4.00 -10.40
C GLY A 21 5.42 -4.81 -9.51
N PHE A 22 6.70 -4.52 -9.60
CA PHE A 22 7.73 -5.23 -8.86
C PHE A 22 8.83 -4.27 -8.38
N ARG A 23 9.34 -4.56 -7.19
CA ARG A 23 10.51 -3.91 -6.60
C ARG A 23 11.39 -4.98 -5.99
N ASN A 24 12.62 -5.04 -6.47
CA ASN A 24 13.70 -5.80 -5.84
C ASN A 24 14.64 -4.78 -5.21
N THR A 25 14.92 -4.89 -3.91
CA THR A 25 15.97 -4.10 -3.27
C THR A 25 17.15 -5.03 -3.02
N SER A 26 18.29 -4.71 -3.63
CA SER A 26 19.53 -5.49 -3.49
C SER A 26 20.31 -5.13 -2.22
N TYR A 27 19.97 -4.00 -1.59
CA TYR A 27 20.60 -3.55 -0.36
C TYR A 27 19.77 -4.04 0.83
N PRO A 28 20.30 -4.92 1.69
CA PRO A 28 19.72 -5.11 3.01
C PRO A 28 19.72 -3.74 3.70
N ASN A 29 18.58 -3.29 4.25
CA ASN A 29 18.63 -2.16 5.17
C ASN A 29 19.61 -2.49 6.29
N SER A 30 20.48 -1.54 6.60
CA SER A 30 21.66 -1.61 7.46
C SER A 30 21.39 -1.90 8.93
N ASP A 31 20.13 -2.05 9.33
CA ASP A 31 19.76 -1.95 10.75
C ASP A 31 19.62 -3.31 11.43
N SER A 32 19.56 -4.40 10.67
CA SER A 32 19.59 -5.78 11.17
C SER A 32 20.72 -6.55 10.50
N ASN A 33 21.60 -7.19 11.28
CA ASN A 33 22.70 -8.03 10.76
C ASN A 33 22.20 -9.38 10.19
N VAL A 34 20.88 -9.56 10.03
CA VAL A 34 20.27 -10.86 9.75
C VAL A 34 19.56 -10.89 8.40
N LEU A 35 19.83 -11.95 7.64
CA LEU A 35 19.38 -12.17 6.26
C LEU A 35 18.35 -13.31 6.18
N TYR A 36 17.23 -13.22 6.91
CA TYR A 36 16.17 -14.24 6.81
C TYR A 36 15.48 -14.24 5.44
N LEU A 37 15.19 -13.05 4.89
CA LEU A 37 14.52 -12.89 3.60
C LEU A 37 15.21 -11.82 2.74
N LYS A 38 15.28 -12.09 1.44
CA LYS A 38 15.62 -11.05 0.45
C LYS A 38 14.47 -10.04 0.35
N GLU A 39 14.74 -8.76 0.54
CA GLU A 39 13.71 -7.73 0.42
C GLU A 39 13.12 -7.70 -1.00
N LYS A 40 11.79 -7.82 -1.10
CA LYS A 40 11.07 -7.68 -2.36
C LYS A 40 9.64 -7.21 -2.13
N ALA A 41 9.07 -6.55 -3.13
CA ALA A 41 7.65 -6.21 -3.17
C ALA A 41 7.07 -6.43 -4.56
N SER A 42 5.83 -6.87 -4.60
CA SER A 42 5.02 -6.99 -5.82
C SER A 42 3.66 -6.37 -5.60
N THR A 43 3.12 -5.72 -6.62
CA THR A 43 1.76 -5.16 -6.61
C THR A 43 0.96 -5.70 -7.78
N TYR A 44 -0.33 -5.91 -7.54
CA TYR A 44 -1.34 -6.24 -8.54
C TYR A 44 -2.47 -5.24 -8.37
N ARG A 45 -2.88 -4.58 -9.44
CA ARG A 45 -4.04 -3.68 -9.46
C ARG A 45 -4.98 -4.12 -10.56
N PHE A 46 -6.26 -4.21 -10.21
CA PHE A 46 -7.37 -4.27 -11.15
C PHE A 46 -8.25 -3.06 -10.91
N GLU A 47 -8.67 -2.39 -11.97
CA GLU A 47 -9.52 -1.22 -11.87
C GLU A 47 -10.52 -1.20 -13.02
N THR A 48 -11.80 -1.12 -12.68
CA THR A 48 -12.91 -0.93 -13.63
C THR A 48 -13.33 0.52 -13.59
N LYS A 49 -13.44 1.19 -14.74
CA LYS A 49 -13.89 2.57 -14.84
C LYS A 49 -15.16 2.69 -15.64
N PHE A 50 -16.04 3.58 -15.20
CA PHE A 50 -17.28 3.97 -15.85
C PHE A 50 -17.21 5.46 -16.16
N TYR A 51 -17.14 5.80 -17.44
CA TYR A 51 -16.97 7.17 -17.91
C TYR A 51 -18.31 7.84 -18.17
N ASN A 52 -18.41 9.12 -17.83
CA ASN A 52 -19.48 10.05 -18.20
C ASN A 52 -20.93 9.60 -17.87
N ASN A 53 -21.10 8.55 -17.08
CA ASN A 53 -22.42 8.15 -16.57
C ASN A 53 -22.94 9.10 -15.49
N ILE A 54 -22.02 9.74 -14.76
CA ILE A 54 -22.32 10.79 -13.77
C ILE A 54 -21.37 11.94 -14.09
N ASN A 55 -21.94 13.10 -14.44
CA ASN A 55 -21.20 14.34 -14.68
C ASN A 55 -21.50 15.32 -13.54
N LEU A 56 -20.64 15.37 -12.54
CA LEU A 56 -20.78 16.24 -11.37
C LEU A 56 -20.37 17.68 -11.68
N THR A 57 -19.43 17.90 -12.61
CA THR A 57 -18.97 19.25 -12.96
C THR A 57 -19.87 19.94 -13.98
N ASN A 58 -20.79 19.21 -14.63
CA ASN A 58 -21.60 19.65 -15.77
C ASN A 58 -20.76 20.20 -16.93
N ASN A 59 -19.49 19.84 -17.02
CA ASN A 59 -18.59 20.31 -18.07
C ASN A 59 -18.53 19.30 -19.22
N VAL A 60 -18.87 19.73 -20.42
CA VAL A 60 -18.86 18.90 -21.64
C VAL A 60 -17.46 18.68 -22.22
N HIS A 61 -16.48 19.48 -21.80
CA HIS A 61 -15.09 19.38 -22.23
C HIS A 61 -14.22 18.49 -21.32
N LEU A 62 -14.80 18.00 -20.21
CA LEU A 62 -14.14 17.11 -19.27
C LEU A 62 -14.71 15.70 -19.39
N ASN A 63 -13.84 14.70 -19.28
CA ASN A 63 -14.28 13.32 -19.15
C ASN A 63 -14.20 12.93 -17.68
N GLU A 64 -15.34 12.60 -17.08
CA GLU A 64 -15.42 12.17 -15.69
C GLU A 64 -15.55 10.66 -15.63
N TYR A 65 -15.05 10.04 -14.55
CA TYR A 65 -15.28 8.62 -14.34
C TYR A 65 -15.43 8.27 -12.86
N LEU A 66 -16.20 7.20 -12.63
CA LEU A 66 -16.17 6.46 -11.38
C LEU A 66 -15.38 5.18 -11.59
N ALA A 67 -14.53 4.82 -10.64
CA ALA A 67 -13.74 3.60 -10.71
C ALA A 67 -13.83 2.76 -9.45
N LEU A 68 -13.88 1.45 -9.64
CA LEU A 68 -13.68 0.48 -8.57
C LEU A 68 -12.27 -0.09 -8.71
N GLU A 69 -11.39 0.21 -7.77
CA GLU A 69 -10.03 -0.31 -7.71
C GLU A 69 -9.95 -1.44 -6.68
N VAL A 70 -9.33 -2.55 -7.07
CA VAL A 70 -8.82 -3.58 -6.17
C VAL A 70 -7.32 -3.68 -6.37
N ARG A 71 -6.55 -3.42 -5.30
CA ARG A 71 -5.08 -3.49 -5.31
C ARG A 71 -4.58 -4.39 -4.21
N THR A 72 -3.64 -5.27 -4.54
CA THR A 72 -2.91 -6.09 -3.56
C THR A 72 -1.42 -5.83 -3.67
N ILE A 73 -0.81 -5.46 -2.55
CA ILE A 73 0.64 -5.24 -2.41
C ILE A 73 1.17 -6.31 -1.48
N LYS A 74 2.09 -7.13 -1.96
CA LYS A 74 2.82 -8.13 -1.17
C LYS A 74 4.25 -7.63 -1.00
N SER A 75 4.75 -7.58 0.22
CA SER A 75 6.12 -7.17 0.53
C SER A 75 6.71 -8.09 1.57
N GLN A 76 8.03 -8.28 1.50
CA GLN A 76 8.80 -8.95 2.54
C GLN A 76 10.05 -8.16 2.86
N TYR A 77 10.40 -8.12 4.14
CA TYR A 77 11.57 -7.41 4.67
C TYR A 77 12.02 -8.06 5.99
N ASN A 78 13.28 -7.85 6.35
CA ASN A 78 13.79 -8.15 7.69
C ASN A 78 13.62 -6.91 8.55
N ASP A 79 13.42 -7.11 9.83
CA ASP A 79 13.18 -6.06 10.81
C ASP A 79 13.68 -6.57 12.18
N TYR A 80 13.81 -5.66 13.14
CA TYR A 80 14.21 -6.01 14.49
C TYR A 80 13.35 -5.27 15.50
N ILE A 81 13.23 -5.84 16.70
CA ILE A 81 12.51 -5.23 17.79
C ILE A 81 13.33 -5.33 19.06
N ASN A 82 13.42 -4.21 19.78
CA ASN A 82 14.03 -4.17 21.09
C ASN A 82 12.92 -4.17 22.15
N TYR A 83 12.99 -5.11 23.08
CA TYR A 83 12.03 -5.22 24.18
C TYR A 83 12.70 -5.59 25.49
N THR A 84 11.96 -5.41 26.58
CA THR A 84 12.34 -5.85 27.93
C THR A 84 11.23 -6.73 28.51
N VAL A 85 11.57 -7.54 29.52
CA VAL A 85 10.59 -8.38 30.22
C VAL A 85 9.85 -7.53 31.25
N ILE A 86 8.52 -7.60 31.29
CA ILE A 86 7.66 -6.70 32.10
C ILE A 86 7.93 -6.84 33.62
N ASN A 87 8.34 -8.02 34.08
CA ASN A 87 8.47 -8.35 35.50
C ASN A 87 9.92 -8.58 35.97
N ASP A 88 10.91 -8.26 35.16
CA ASP A 88 12.32 -8.42 35.54
C ASP A 88 12.87 -7.09 36.07
N ILE A 89 12.82 -6.92 37.40
CA ILE A 89 13.14 -5.67 38.09
C ILE A 89 14.67 -5.46 38.19
N ASP A 90 15.46 -6.53 38.06
CA ASP A 90 16.90 -6.50 38.34
C ASP A 90 17.78 -6.42 37.08
N THR A 91 17.28 -6.81 35.91
CA THR A 91 18.03 -6.71 34.65
C THR A 91 17.24 -5.91 33.62
N HIS A 92 17.55 -4.62 33.51
CA HIS A 92 17.09 -3.76 32.40
C HIS A 92 17.82 -4.12 31.08
N GLU A 93 18.04 -5.40 30.81
CA GLU A 93 18.69 -5.85 29.60
C GLU A 93 17.71 -5.76 28.43
N TYR A 94 18.12 -4.99 27.42
CA TYR A 94 17.39 -4.91 26.16
C TYR A 94 17.66 -6.18 25.36
N ILE A 95 16.59 -6.92 25.08
CA ILE A 95 16.63 -8.05 24.16
C ILE A 95 16.35 -7.50 22.76
N THR A 96 17.29 -7.71 21.85
CA THR A 96 17.11 -7.46 20.42
C THR A 96 16.69 -8.76 19.74
N ASP A 97 15.50 -8.76 19.17
CA ASP A 97 14.93 -9.87 18.42
C ASP A 97 14.88 -9.50 16.93
N ASP A 98 15.66 -10.23 16.13
CA ASP A 98 15.70 -10.11 14.68
C ASP A 98 14.69 -11.07 14.04
N PHE A 99 13.79 -10.53 13.21
CA PHE A 99 12.73 -11.31 12.57
C PHE A 99 12.51 -10.92 11.11
N ALA A 100 11.81 -11.77 10.38
CA ALA A 100 11.38 -11.49 9.01
C ALA A 100 9.87 -11.23 8.98
N THR A 101 9.43 -10.26 8.19
CA THR A 101 8.00 -9.95 8.04
C THR A 101 7.55 -10.10 6.60
N LYS A 102 6.50 -10.90 6.39
CA LYS A 102 5.70 -10.93 5.16
C LYS A 102 4.44 -10.10 5.40
N LYS A 103 4.28 -9.04 4.61
CA LYS A 103 3.16 -8.10 4.68
C LYS A 103 2.34 -8.16 3.41
N THR A 104 1.04 -8.36 3.55
CA THR A 104 0.07 -8.26 2.45
C THR A 104 -0.90 -7.11 2.74
N VAL A 105 -1.00 -6.17 1.82
CA VAL A 105 -1.92 -5.04 1.89
C VAL A 105 -2.93 -5.17 0.76
N THR A 106 -4.20 -5.32 1.11
CA THR A 106 -5.32 -5.31 0.18
C THR A 106 -6.04 -3.97 0.29
N ILE A 107 -6.29 -3.31 -0.83
CA ILE A 107 -6.95 -2.02 -0.92
C ILE A 107 -8.14 -2.18 -1.87
N ILE A 108 -9.30 -1.73 -1.44
CA ILE A 108 -10.50 -1.62 -2.28
C ILE A 108 -10.94 -0.16 -2.21
N ASN A 109 -10.96 0.54 -3.34
CA ASN A 109 -11.37 1.95 -3.40
C ASN A 109 -12.48 2.15 -4.41
N LEU A 110 -13.44 2.99 -4.04
CA LEU A 110 -14.26 3.71 -4.99
C LEU A 110 -13.58 5.05 -5.26
N LYS A 111 -13.30 5.33 -6.53
CA LYS A 111 -12.64 6.55 -6.98
C LYS A 111 -13.56 7.35 -7.86
N TYR A 112 -13.35 8.66 -7.84
CA TYR A 112 -13.88 9.60 -8.79
C TYR A 112 -12.71 10.31 -9.46
N GLY A 113 -12.74 10.40 -10.78
CA GLY A 113 -11.66 10.97 -11.57
C GLY A 113 -12.15 11.95 -12.62
N LEU A 114 -11.27 12.89 -12.94
CA LEU A 114 -11.44 13.98 -13.88
C LEU A 114 -10.28 13.91 -14.88
N LEU A 115 -10.62 13.61 -16.13
CA LEU A 115 -9.68 13.60 -17.24
C LEU A 115 -9.80 14.92 -18.00
N VAL A 116 -8.75 15.73 -17.87
CA VAL A 116 -8.61 17.06 -18.44
C VAL A 116 -7.70 16.98 -19.66
N PRO A 117 -8.24 17.07 -20.90
CA PRO A 117 -7.41 17.14 -22.09
C PRO A 117 -6.66 18.48 -22.16
N ILE A 118 -5.39 18.42 -22.56
CA ILE A 118 -4.56 19.61 -22.86
C ILE A 118 -4.15 19.53 -24.33
N GLY A 119 -4.84 20.32 -25.15
CA GLY A 119 -4.75 20.22 -26.59
C GLY A 119 -5.19 18.83 -27.08
N GLU A 120 -4.60 18.38 -28.18
CA GLU A 120 -4.99 17.11 -28.82
C GLU A 120 -4.19 15.88 -28.35
N LYS A 121 -3.02 16.12 -27.74
CA LYS A 121 -2.01 15.09 -27.49
C LYS A 121 -1.76 14.77 -26.02
N PHE A 122 -2.16 15.64 -25.10
CA PHE A 122 -1.84 15.47 -23.69
C PHE A 122 -3.12 15.44 -22.87
N TYR A 123 -3.07 14.78 -21.71
CA TYR A 123 -4.13 14.84 -20.73
C TYR A 123 -3.59 14.70 -19.30
N PHE A 124 -4.31 15.32 -18.37
CA PHE A 124 -4.17 15.03 -16.95
C PHE A 124 -5.36 14.21 -16.46
N ASP A 125 -5.10 13.20 -15.64
CA ASP A 125 -6.11 12.40 -14.96
C ASP A 125 -5.96 12.65 -13.46
N PHE A 126 -6.83 13.50 -12.90
CA PHE A 126 -6.90 13.76 -11.47
C PHE A 126 -7.91 12.81 -10.84
N TYR A 127 -7.58 12.17 -9.72
CA TYR A 127 -8.53 11.29 -9.04
C TYR A 127 -8.43 11.39 -7.53
N SER A 128 -9.59 11.26 -6.90
CA SER A 128 -9.77 11.10 -5.47
C SER A 128 -10.52 9.81 -5.22
N GLY A 129 -10.36 9.19 -4.05
CA GLY A 129 -11.05 7.95 -3.74
C GLY A 129 -11.09 7.65 -2.26
N LEU A 130 -12.11 6.89 -1.89
CA LEU A 130 -12.36 6.41 -0.54
C LEU A 130 -12.58 4.91 -0.58
N GLY A 131 -12.15 4.23 0.48
CA GLY A 131 -12.21 2.79 0.51
C GLY A 131 -11.67 2.18 1.79
N VAL A 132 -11.29 0.91 1.70
CA VAL A 132 -10.79 0.12 2.82
C VAL A 132 -9.41 -0.44 2.48
N ARG A 133 -8.49 -0.34 3.44
CA ARG A 133 -7.15 -0.94 3.39
C ARG A 133 -7.02 -1.97 4.50
N THR A 134 -6.88 -3.23 4.12
CA THR A 134 -6.58 -4.33 5.05
C THR A 134 -5.10 -4.68 4.96
N LYS A 135 -4.41 -4.68 6.10
CA LYS A 135 -3.02 -5.12 6.23
C LYS A 135 -3.01 -6.45 6.97
N LYS A 136 -2.31 -7.45 6.43
CA LYS A 136 -2.01 -8.73 7.07
C LYS A 136 -0.50 -8.87 7.23
N TYR A 137 -0.06 -9.23 8.43
CA TYR A 137 1.34 -9.42 8.78
C TYR A 137 1.56 -10.88 9.17
N GLN A 138 2.68 -11.45 8.74
CA GLN A 138 3.15 -12.75 9.15
C GLN A 138 4.63 -12.59 9.50
N HIS A 139 4.95 -12.78 10.77
CA HIS A 139 6.31 -12.71 11.27
C HIS A 139 6.93 -14.11 11.26
N ILE A 140 8.23 -14.18 11.00
CA ILE A 140 9.05 -15.39 10.97
C ILE A 140 10.18 -15.15 11.95
N ASN A 141 10.39 -16.08 12.87
CA ASN A 141 11.39 -15.97 13.93
C ASN A 141 11.19 -14.74 14.83
N LEU A 142 9.93 -14.45 15.21
CA LEU A 142 9.62 -13.42 16.19
C LEU A 142 9.36 -14.10 17.54
N GLU A 143 10.21 -13.79 18.52
CA GLU A 143 10.11 -14.26 19.90
C GLU A 143 9.35 -13.27 20.79
N TYR A 144 9.27 -12.00 20.37
CA TYR A 144 8.50 -10.98 21.08
C TYR A 144 7.04 -11.38 21.35
N ASN A 145 6.64 -11.34 22.62
CA ASN A 145 5.27 -11.57 23.06
C ASN A 145 4.79 -10.41 23.94
N LYS A 146 3.77 -9.67 23.44
CA LYS A 146 3.21 -8.49 24.12
C LYS A 146 2.65 -8.77 25.53
N LEU A 147 2.35 -10.02 25.88
CA LEU A 147 1.83 -10.37 27.21
C LEU A 147 2.91 -10.37 28.29
N ILE A 148 4.17 -10.60 27.91
CA ILE A 148 5.30 -10.78 28.83
C ILE A 148 6.45 -9.80 28.55
N HIS A 149 6.47 -9.20 27.37
CA HIS A 149 7.48 -8.25 26.92
C HIS A 149 6.85 -6.88 26.66
N GLN A 150 7.62 -5.83 26.94
CA GLN A 150 7.26 -4.44 26.67
C GLN A 150 8.30 -3.78 25.77
N THR A 151 7.84 -2.84 24.93
CA THR A 151 8.70 -2.01 24.09
C THR A 151 8.67 -0.57 24.59
N ASN A 152 9.78 0.16 24.47
CA ASN A 152 9.85 1.59 24.84
C ASN A 152 9.07 2.53 23.89
N PHE A 153 8.38 2.00 22.87
CA PHE A 153 7.63 2.77 21.90
C PHE A 153 6.13 2.76 22.21
N SER A 154 5.47 3.92 22.11
CA SER A 154 4.00 3.99 22.21
C SER A 154 3.35 3.23 21.05
N ASP A 155 2.22 2.57 21.33
CA ASP A 155 1.37 1.88 20.35
C ASP A 155 0.70 2.85 19.33
N ASP A 156 1.16 4.10 19.25
CA ASP A 156 0.50 5.16 18.50
C ASP A 156 0.31 4.80 17.04
N ILE A 157 -0.93 5.03 16.61
CA ILE A 157 -1.43 4.69 15.29
C ILE A 157 -1.06 5.85 14.36
N SER A 158 0.14 5.80 13.78
CA SER A 158 0.48 6.68 12.67
C SER A 158 -0.22 6.19 11.40
N LEU A 159 -0.98 7.09 10.77
CA LEU A 159 -1.65 6.86 9.47
C LEU A 159 -0.66 6.60 8.33
N PHE A 160 0.60 7.03 8.49
CA PHE A 160 1.64 7.01 7.46
C PHE A 160 2.86 6.16 7.83
N ASP A 161 2.65 5.07 8.56
CA ASP A 161 3.75 4.23 9.00
C ASP A 161 4.12 3.14 7.99
N TYR A 162 5.31 3.26 7.39
CA TYR A 162 5.78 2.34 6.36
C TYR A 162 6.69 1.23 6.89
N LYS A 163 7.34 1.44 8.05
CA LYS A 163 8.39 0.53 8.55
C LYS A 163 8.31 0.13 10.04
N ARG A 164 7.40 0.67 10.88
CA ARG A 164 7.36 0.20 12.27
C ARG A 164 6.81 -1.21 12.40
N PHE A 165 7.42 -1.98 13.31
CA PHE A 165 6.86 -3.21 13.84
C PHE A 165 5.41 -2.99 14.31
N LYS A 166 4.56 -3.96 14.01
CA LYS A 166 3.15 -3.95 14.43
C LYS A 166 2.78 -5.37 14.85
N SER A 167 2.31 -5.53 16.09
CA SER A 167 2.02 -6.82 16.71
C SER A 167 0.68 -7.45 16.31
N TYR A 168 0.02 -6.97 15.25
CA TYR A 168 -1.28 -7.48 14.83
C TYR A 168 -1.16 -8.33 13.58
N GLU A 169 -1.85 -9.48 13.56
CA GLU A 169 -1.89 -10.35 12.38
C GLU A 169 -2.68 -9.73 11.22
N LYS A 170 -3.80 -9.05 11.52
CA LYS A 170 -4.67 -8.42 10.52
C LYS A 170 -5.34 -7.16 11.07
N LYS A 171 -5.38 -6.08 10.28
CA LYS A 171 -6.11 -4.85 10.62
C LYS A 171 -6.65 -4.15 9.37
N SER A 172 -7.86 -3.62 9.47
CA SER A 172 -8.51 -2.84 8.42
C SER A 172 -8.61 -1.37 8.81
N PHE A 173 -8.43 -0.49 7.83
CA PHE A 173 -8.45 0.96 7.99
C PHE A 173 -9.25 1.60 6.87
N LEU A 174 -9.82 2.78 7.12
CA LEU A 174 -10.25 3.67 6.05
C LEU A 174 -9.06 4.04 5.17
N ASN A 175 -9.28 4.03 3.86
CA ASN A 175 -8.30 4.39 2.87
C ASN A 175 -8.80 5.61 2.09
N TYR A 176 -8.07 6.70 2.18
CA TYR A 176 -8.21 7.83 1.27
C TYR A 176 -7.09 7.78 0.23
N SER A 177 -7.42 8.05 -1.03
CA SER A 177 -6.46 8.15 -2.11
C SER A 177 -6.67 9.46 -2.86
N LEU A 178 -5.58 10.19 -3.09
CA LEU A 178 -5.53 11.35 -3.98
C LEU A 178 -4.35 11.14 -4.92
N GLY A 179 -4.53 11.43 -6.20
CA GLY A 179 -3.44 11.34 -7.15
C GLY A 179 -3.75 12.04 -8.46
N PHE A 180 -2.71 12.15 -9.28
CA PHE A 180 -2.83 12.62 -10.64
C PHE A 180 -1.94 11.76 -11.54
N LYS A 181 -2.30 11.66 -12.82
CA LYS A 181 -1.45 11.07 -13.87
C LYS A 181 -1.34 12.07 -15.01
N PHE A 182 -0.21 12.01 -15.70
CA PHE A 182 -0.01 12.68 -16.97
C PHE A 182 0.04 11.62 -18.06
N GLY A 183 -0.66 11.86 -19.17
CA GLY A 183 -0.69 10.94 -20.29
C GLY A 183 -0.50 11.63 -21.63
N ILE A 184 -0.02 10.85 -22.59
CA ILE A 184 0.20 11.25 -23.97
C ILE A 184 -0.68 10.36 -24.83
N LYS A 185 -1.50 10.98 -25.68
CA LYS A 185 -2.26 10.30 -26.74
C LYS A 185 -1.33 10.12 -27.93
N LEU A 186 -1.02 8.86 -28.24
CA LEU A 186 -0.23 8.46 -29.40
C LEU A 186 -1.12 8.33 -30.64
#